data_AF-A0A3D1I0A9-F1
#
_entry.id   AF-A0A3D1I0A9-F1
#
_cell.length_a   1.000
_cell.length_b   1.000
_cell.length_c   1.000
_cell.angle_alpha   90.00
_cell.angle_beta   90.00
_cell.angle_gamma   90.00
#
_symmetry.space_group_name_H-M   'P 1'
#
loop_
_entity.id
_entity.type
_entity.pdbx_description
1 polymer ?
#
loop_
_entity_poly.entity_id
_entity_poly.type
_entity_poly.pdbx_seq_one_letter_code
_entity_poly.pdbx_strand_id
1 'polypeptide(L)'
;TIADAVHREGYLAGIWLAPFNVQRGKSRILKEHPDWLIRNPDGKPQLGCVAWGGAYTLDIYNPEVREHLKKVFDAVLNDWGYDMVKLDFLYSQCRTPRDNKTRGTIMCEAMDFLRECVGDKLILGCGVPLGPAFGVVDACRISCDVDLSYGGKFYNSMSINNELPSAQNAINNSMFRRHLNGRAFLNDPDVFFLRDHNLTFTWEQKLLLAKINNLFGRVLFVSDDAGEYSEAELEVLKETFRESDAKILDVKCVGARADGNYEIKFIENGEEKLLYFNLFTGASNILEVR
;
A
#
# COMPACT_ATOMS: atom_id res chain seq x y z
N THR A 1 21.83 14.50 5.19
CA THR A 1 20.99 13.87 4.15
C THR A 1 19.55 14.37 4.30
N ILE A 2 18.60 13.92 3.46
CA ILE A 2 17.17 14.18 3.69
C ILE A 2 16.74 13.52 5.02
N ALA A 3 17.22 12.30 5.30
CA ALA A 3 16.96 11.61 6.57
C ALA A 3 17.40 12.45 7.78
N ASP A 4 18.62 13.01 7.78
CA ASP A 4 19.08 13.87 8.88
C ASP A 4 18.15 15.08 9.12
N ALA A 5 17.57 15.64 8.04
CA ALA A 5 16.63 16.75 8.17
C ALA A 5 15.33 16.30 8.84
N VAL A 6 14.83 15.11 8.50
CA VAL A 6 13.64 14.50 9.13
C VAL A 6 13.91 14.17 10.60
N HIS A 7 15.08 13.59 10.91
CA HIS A 7 15.48 13.24 12.27
C HIS A 7 15.64 14.46 13.17
N ARG A 8 16.11 15.60 12.65
CA ARG A 8 16.21 16.86 13.42
C ARG A 8 14.87 17.37 13.91
N GLU A 9 13.79 17.05 13.20
CA GLU A 9 12.41 17.37 13.61
C GLU A 9 11.81 16.29 14.54
N GLY A 10 12.56 15.24 14.88
CA GLY A 10 12.13 14.18 15.82
C GLY A 10 11.33 13.05 15.18
N TYR A 11 11.27 12.95 13.85
CA TYR A 11 10.56 11.89 13.12
C TYR A 11 11.50 10.79 12.64
N LEU A 12 10.96 9.59 12.39
CA LEU A 12 11.66 8.52 11.66
C LEU A 12 11.63 8.78 10.15
N ALA A 13 12.73 8.51 9.46
CA ALA A 13 12.83 8.73 8.02
C ALA A 13 12.42 7.50 7.20
N GLY A 14 11.43 7.65 6.31
CA GLY A 14 10.99 6.59 5.39
C GLY A 14 11.31 6.89 3.92
N ILE A 15 11.61 5.86 3.12
CA ILE A 15 11.82 5.99 1.67
C ILE A 15 11.13 4.88 0.86
N TRP A 16 10.64 5.22 -0.33
CA TRP A 16 10.04 4.26 -1.26
C TRP A 16 11.08 3.67 -2.23
N LEU A 17 11.01 2.36 -2.47
CA LEU A 17 11.81 1.65 -3.45
C LEU A 17 10.95 0.60 -4.18
N ALA A 18 11.19 0.40 -5.48
CA ALA A 18 10.72 -0.78 -6.21
C ALA A 18 11.92 -1.70 -6.48
N PRO A 19 12.40 -2.44 -5.47
CA PRO A 19 13.77 -2.99 -5.45
C PRO A 19 14.05 -3.96 -6.60
N PHE A 20 13.02 -4.63 -7.12
CA PHE A 20 13.17 -5.63 -8.17
C PHE A 20 12.95 -5.08 -9.59
N ASN A 21 12.58 -3.81 -9.74
CA ASN A 21 12.10 -3.28 -11.02
C ASN A 21 13.14 -2.36 -11.68
N VAL A 22 13.35 -2.57 -12.97
CA VAL A 22 14.33 -1.84 -13.80
C VAL A 22 13.60 -1.14 -14.94
N GLN A 23 13.51 0.19 -14.89
CA GLN A 23 12.75 0.95 -15.89
C GLN A 23 13.28 0.74 -17.31
N ARG A 24 12.37 0.38 -18.23
CA ARG A 24 12.66 0.15 -19.65
C ARG A 24 13.21 1.42 -20.31
N GLY A 25 14.28 1.25 -21.09
CA GLY A 25 14.88 2.30 -21.93
C GLY A 25 15.70 3.35 -21.19
N LYS A 26 15.53 3.52 -19.87
CA LYS A 26 16.22 4.57 -19.10
C LYS A 26 17.24 4.05 -18.09
N SER A 27 17.02 2.87 -17.50
CA SER A 27 17.92 2.38 -16.45
C SER A 27 19.28 1.97 -17.01
N ARG A 28 20.35 2.36 -16.30
CA ARG A 28 21.74 1.97 -16.61
C ARG A 28 21.96 0.46 -16.53
N ILE A 29 21.27 -0.21 -15.61
CA ILE A 29 21.30 -1.68 -15.46
C ILE A 29 20.98 -2.38 -16.79
N LEU A 30 20.11 -1.82 -17.64
CA LEU A 30 19.78 -2.44 -18.93
C LEU A 30 20.93 -2.42 -19.94
N LYS A 31 21.87 -1.48 -19.78
CA LYS A 31 23.06 -1.37 -20.63
C LYS A 31 24.24 -2.15 -20.04
N GLU A 32 24.41 -2.05 -18.72
CA GLU A 32 25.58 -2.56 -18.01
C GLU A 32 25.42 -4.04 -17.62
N HIS A 33 24.19 -4.46 -17.25
CA HIS A 33 23.89 -5.79 -16.73
C HIS A 33 22.57 -6.36 -17.31
N PRO A 34 22.44 -6.53 -18.63
CA PRO A 34 21.22 -7.08 -19.25
C PRO A 34 20.96 -8.56 -18.89
N ASP A 35 21.96 -9.26 -18.38
CA ASP A 35 21.93 -10.64 -17.89
C ASP A 35 21.33 -10.77 -16.48
N TRP A 36 21.20 -9.68 -15.73
CA TRP A 36 20.56 -9.66 -14.41
C TRP A 36 19.03 -9.79 -14.44
N LEU A 37 18.41 -9.75 -15.62
CA LEU A 37 16.96 -9.74 -15.76
C LEU A 37 16.39 -11.16 -15.85
N ILE A 38 15.24 -11.38 -15.20
CA ILE A 38 14.43 -12.58 -15.43
C ILE A 38 14.06 -12.63 -16.92
N ARG A 39 14.20 -13.81 -17.54
CA ARG A 39 13.81 -14.05 -18.93
C ARG A 39 12.59 -14.96 -18.99
N ASN A 40 11.65 -14.60 -19.86
CA ASN A 40 10.52 -15.45 -20.22
C ASN A 40 10.99 -16.67 -21.02
N PRO A 41 10.14 -17.69 -21.21
CA PRO A 41 10.47 -18.85 -22.05
C PRO A 41 10.85 -18.52 -23.50
N ASP A 42 10.42 -17.36 -24.02
CA ASP A 42 10.80 -16.86 -25.35
C ASP A 42 12.17 -16.13 -25.36
N GLY A 43 12.88 -16.13 -24.24
CA GLY A 43 14.20 -15.49 -24.06
C GLY A 43 14.16 -13.98 -23.83
N LYS A 44 12.98 -13.34 -23.93
CA LYS A 44 12.86 -11.89 -23.73
C LYS A 44 12.80 -11.53 -22.24
N PRO A 45 13.30 -10.35 -21.83
CA PRO A 45 13.17 -9.90 -20.45
C PRO A 45 11.72 -9.84 -19.98
N GLN A 46 11.46 -10.34 -18.78
CA GLN A 46 10.14 -10.36 -18.16
C GLN A 46 9.70 -8.93 -17.80
N LEU A 47 8.56 -8.49 -18.33
CA LEU A 47 7.94 -7.21 -17.96
C LEU A 47 7.21 -7.34 -16.61
N GLY A 48 7.83 -6.80 -15.56
CA GLY A 48 7.33 -6.83 -14.18
C GLY A 48 6.20 -5.84 -13.94
N CYS A 49 6.35 -4.60 -14.43
CA CYS A 49 5.36 -3.54 -14.30
C CYS A 49 5.14 -2.86 -15.66
N VAL A 50 3.91 -2.41 -15.92
CA VAL A 50 3.53 -1.70 -17.16
C VAL A 50 3.51 -0.18 -17.01
N ALA A 51 3.54 0.33 -15.77
CA ALA A 51 3.51 1.76 -15.48
C ALA A 51 4.81 2.47 -15.90
N TRP A 52 4.73 3.79 -16.10
CA TRP A 52 5.86 4.67 -16.49
C TRP A 52 6.69 4.20 -17.70
N GLY A 53 6.02 3.59 -18.69
CA GLY A 53 6.67 3.06 -19.90
C GLY A 53 7.23 1.64 -19.74
N GLY A 54 6.98 0.98 -18.61
CA GLY A 54 7.30 -0.41 -18.32
C GLY A 54 8.62 -0.60 -17.57
N ALA A 55 8.68 -1.64 -16.74
CA ALA A 55 9.88 -2.05 -16.00
C ALA A 55 10.11 -3.56 -16.10
N TYR A 56 11.36 -3.95 -16.33
CA TYR A 56 11.81 -5.33 -16.30
C TYR A 56 12.11 -5.78 -14.86
N THR A 57 12.19 -7.08 -14.64
CA THR A 57 12.40 -7.65 -13.30
C THR A 57 13.82 -8.18 -13.15
N LEU A 58 14.53 -7.77 -12.09
CA LEU A 58 15.81 -8.38 -11.68
C LEU A 58 15.59 -9.83 -11.23
N ASP A 59 16.55 -10.72 -11.42
CA ASP A 59 16.46 -12.10 -10.93
C ASP A 59 17.19 -12.28 -9.59
N ILE A 60 16.45 -12.53 -8.51
CA ILE A 60 17.03 -12.77 -7.17
C ILE A 60 17.87 -14.06 -7.08
N TYR A 61 17.82 -14.94 -8.08
CA TYR A 61 18.70 -16.10 -8.15
C TYR A 61 20.03 -15.82 -8.84
N ASN A 62 20.21 -14.64 -9.45
CA ASN A 62 21.51 -14.18 -9.88
C ASN A 62 22.29 -13.65 -8.65
N PRO A 63 23.47 -14.22 -8.30
CA PRO A 63 24.24 -13.79 -7.14
C PRO A 63 24.69 -12.32 -7.19
N GLU A 64 24.99 -11.79 -8.37
CA GLU A 64 25.41 -10.39 -8.54
C GLU A 64 24.26 -9.42 -8.27
N VAL A 65 23.03 -9.81 -8.63
CA VAL A 65 21.82 -9.04 -8.29
C VAL A 65 21.63 -8.98 -6.79
N ARG A 66 21.79 -10.10 -6.08
CA ARG A 66 21.67 -10.12 -4.61
C ARG A 66 22.71 -9.21 -3.97
N GLU A 67 23.95 -9.29 -4.42
CA GLU A 67 25.04 -8.44 -3.92
C GLU A 67 24.80 -6.95 -4.21
N HIS A 68 24.31 -6.62 -5.40
CA HIS A 68 23.93 -5.26 -5.74
C HIS A 68 22.82 -4.73 -4.84
N LEU A 69 21.75 -5.50 -4.64
CA LEU A 69 20.63 -5.08 -3.79
C LEU A 69 21.04 -4.94 -2.33
N LYS A 70 21.90 -5.83 -1.81
CA LYS A 70 22.48 -5.67 -0.46
C LYS A 70 23.21 -4.34 -0.31
N LYS A 71 24.04 -3.95 -1.29
CA LYS A 71 24.73 -2.64 -1.28
C LYS A 71 23.77 -1.46 -1.37
N VAL A 72 22.70 -1.58 -2.17
CA VAL A 72 21.68 -0.54 -2.26
C VAL A 72 20.98 -0.35 -0.91
N PHE A 73 20.57 -1.44 -0.26
CA PHE A 73 19.93 -1.38 1.06
C PHE A 73 20.88 -0.89 2.15
N ASP A 74 22.13 -1.34 2.14
CA ASP A 74 23.17 -0.86 3.07
C ASP A 74 23.37 0.66 2.95
N ALA A 75 23.50 1.17 1.72
CA ALA A 75 23.60 2.61 1.48
C ALA A 75 22.35 3.36 1.95
N VAL A 76 21.15 2.85 1.68
CA VAL A 76 19.89 3.50 2.08
C VAL A 76 19.72 3.52 3.60
N LEU A 77 19.98 2.41 4.27
CA LEU A 77 19.63 2.25 5.68
C LEU A 77 20.77 2.70 6.61
N ASN A 78 22.02 2.40 6.26
CA ASN A 78 23.17 2.64 7.12
C ASN A 78 23.92 3.93 6.73
N ASP A 79 24.19 4.16 5.44
CA ASP A 79 24.91 5.36 5.02
C ASP A 79 24.01 6.61 5.02
N TRP A 80 22.76 6.47 4.54
CA TRP A 80 21.83 7.60 4.45
C TRP A 80 20.96 7.76 5.70
N GLY A 81 20.83 6.70 6.51
CA GLY A 81 20.13 6.73 7.79
C GLY A 81 18.61 6.55 7.71
N TYR A 82 18.04 5.95 6.67
CA TYR A 82 16.61 5.69 6.64
C TYR A 82 16.20 4.58 7.62
N ASP A 83 15.09 4.77 8.32
CA ASP A 83 14.58 3.85 9.34
C ASP A 83 13.52 2.88 8.82
N MET A 84 12.96 3.22 7.67
CA MET A 84 11.83 2.53 7.09
C MET A 84 11.90 2.54 5.56
N VAL A 85 11.53 1.42 4.95
CA VAL A 85 11.41 1.30 3.50
C VAL A 85 10.00 0.86 3.10
N LYS A 86 9.39 1.59 2.18
CA LYS A 86 8.20 1.15 1.44
C LYS A 86 8.65 0.41 0.19
N LEU A 87 8.41 -0.90 0.14
CA LEU A 87 8.91 -1.79 -0.91
C LEU A 87 7.78 -2.21 -1.84
N ASP A 88 7.86 -1.84 -3.12
CA ASP A 88 6.72 -1.89 -4.03
C ASP A 88 6.98 -2.75 -5.28
N PHE A 89 5.89 -3.14 -5.96
CA PHE A 89 5.88 -3.99 -7.15
C PHE A 89 6.61 -5.33 -6.94
N LEU A 90 6.51 -5.88 -5.73
CA LEU A 90 7.21 -7.09 -5.29
C LEU A 90 6.73 -8.35 -6.00
N TYR A 91 5.45 -8.38 -6.40
CA TYR A 91 4.84 -9.46 -7.18
C TYR A 91 5.58 -9.77 -8.49
N SER A 92 6.39 -8.82 -8.98
CA SER A 92 7.16 -8.98 -10.22
C SER A 92 8.08 -10.21 -10.17
N GLN A 93 8.64 -10.55 -9.00
CA GLN A 93 9.51 -11.70 -8.81
C GLN A 93 8.85 -13.04 -9.14
N CYS A 94 7.56 -13.17 -8.82
CA CYS A 94 6.84 -14.44 -8.89
C CYS A 94 5.82 -14.49 -10.03
N ARG A 95 6.00 -13.68 -11.09
CA ARG A 95 5.11 -13.69 -12.25
C ARG A 95 5.14 -15.02 -13.00
N THR A 96 6.33 -15.59 -13.16
CA THR A 96 6.56 -16.84 -13.90
C THR A 96 7.29 -17.84 -13.00
N PRO A 97 6.80 -19.09 -12.86
CA PRO A 97 7.58 -20.17 -12.26
C PRO A 97 8.91 -20.36 -12.99
N ARG A 98 10.00 -20.56 -12.24
CA ARG A 98 11.35 -20.80 -12.79
C ARG A 98 12.17 -21.65 -11.83
N ASP A 99 13.27 -22.22 -12.31
CA ASP A 99 14.22 -23.01 -11.50
C ASP A 99 13.57 -24.13 -10.67
N ASN A 100 12.57 -24.80 -11.26
CA ASN A 100 11.74 -25.82 -10.62
C ASN A 100 11.03 -25.36 -9.33
N LYS A 101 10.75 -24.06 -9.19
CA LYS A 101 10.05 -23.48 -8.04
C LYS A 101 8.68 -22.92 -8.44
N THR A 102 7.73 -23.05 -7.52
CA THR A 102 6.40 -22.45 -7.66
C THR A 102 6.48 -20.93 -7.46
N ARG A 103 5.46 -20.19 -7.93
CA ARG A 103 5.33 -18.75 -7.67
C ARG A 103 5.35 -18.42 -6.17
N GLY A 104 4.71 -19.26 -5.35
CA GLY A 104 4.67 -19.10 -3.90
C GLY A 104 6.06 -19.22 -3.28
N THR A 105 6.80 -20.28 -3.64
CA THR A 105 8.19 -20.50 -3.18
C THR A 105 9.08 -19.31 -3.54
N ILE A 106 9.04 -18.87 -4.80
CA ILE A 106 9.80 -17.72 -5.28
C ILE A 106 9.47 -16.46 -4.49
N MET A 107 8.19 -16.22 -4.20
CA MET A 107 7.78 -15.02 -3.47
C MET A 107 8.22 -15.07 -2.01
N CYS A 108 8.13 -16.23 -1.33
CA CYS A 108 8.65 -16.37 0.03
C CYS A 108 10.16 -16.10 0.08
N GLU A 109 10.94 -16.73 -0.81
CA GLU A 109 12.38 -16.52 -0.89
C GLU A 109 12.75 -15.06 -1.23
N ALA A 110 11.94 -14.38 -2.05
CA ALA A 110 12.11 -12.97 -2.34
C ALA A 110 11.85 -12.08 -1.11
N MET A 111 10.81 -12.39 -0.33
CA MET A 111 10.48 -11.66 0.90
C MET A 111 11.54 -11.88 1.98
N ASP A 112 12.00 -13.12 2.17
CA ASP A 112 13.08 -13.45 3.10
C ASP A 112 14.38 -12.71 2.73
N PHE A 113 14.69 -12.64 1.44
CA PHE A 113 15.86 -11.89 0.96
C PHE A 113 15.74 -10.37 1.22
N LEU A 114 14.56 -9.78 1.03
CA LEU A 114 14.34 -8.38 1.40
C LEU A 114 14.49 -8.17 2.90
N ARG A 115 13.98 -9.09 3.73
CA ARG A 115 14.15 -9.02 5.19
C ARG A 115 15.62 -9.07 5.60
N GLU A 116 16.39 -9.97 4.98
CA GLU A 116 17.84 -10.08 5.16
C GLU A 116 18.54 -8.75 4.84
N CYS A 117 18.16 -8.09 3.74
CA CYS A 117 18.75 -6.82 3.32
C CYS A 117 18.39 -5.66 4.25
N VAL A 118 17.17 -5.65 4.78
CA VAL A 118 16.67 -4.52 5.59
C VAL A 118 17.03 -4.66 7.07
N GLY A 119 17.29 -5.88 7.56
CA GLY A 119 17.65 -6.11 8.96
C GLY A 119 16.51 -5.79 9.92
N ASP A 120 16.77 -5.00 10.96
CA ASP A 120 15.84 -4.60 12.01
C ASP A 120 15.00 -3.36 11.67
N LYS A 121 15.26 -2.71 10.53
CA LYS A 121 14.52 -1.54 10.06
C LYS A 121 13.11 -1.92 9.57
N LEU A 122 12.21 -0.94 9.55
CA LEU A 122 10.80 -1.18 9.24
C LEU A 122 10.57 -1.42 7.74
N ILE A 123 9.74 -2.42 7.40
CA ILE A 123 9.27 -2.67 6.03
C ILE A 123 7.77 -2.41 5.95
N LEU A 124 7.38 -1.56 4.99
CA LEU A 124 6.03 -1.53 4.45
C LEU A 124 6.00 -2.24 3.09
N GLY A 125 5.43 -3.44 3.07
CA GLY A 125 5.23 -4.20 1.83
C GLY A 125 4.13 -3.59 0.96
N CYS A 126 4.36 -3.50 -0.35
CA CYS A 126 3.38 -3.01 -1.32
C CYS A 126 3.49 -3.81 -2.63
N GLY A 127 2.35 -4.01 -3.30
CA GLY A 127 2.29 -4.80 -4.53
C GLY A 127 2.85 -6.21 -4.31
N VAL A 128 2.38 -6.93 -3.29
CA VAL A 128 2.89 -8.26 -2.91
C VAL A 128 1.74 -9.25 -2.72
N PRO A 129 1.88 -10.53 -3.15
CA PRO A 129 0.99 -11.58 -2.66
C PRO A 129 1.06 -11.65 -1.13
N LEU A 130 -0.08 -11.48 -0.45
CA LEU A 130 -0.08 -11.21 0.99
C LEU A 130 0.53 -12.35 1.84
N GLY A 131 0.21 -13.61 1.53
CA GLY A 131 0.68 -14.77 2.33
C GLY A 131 2.20 -14.81 2.52
N PRO A 132 3.01 -14.73 1.44
CA PRO A 132 4.47 -14.63 1.54
C PRO A 132 5.03 -13.46 2.35
N ALA A 133 4.23 -12.42 2.65
CA ALA A 133 4.67 -11.29 3.47
C ALA A 133 4.43 -11.51 4.99
N PHE A 134 3.72 -12.58 5.37
CA PHE A 134 3.34 -12.84 6.76
C PHE A 134 4.57 -13.07 7.64
N GLY A 135 4.72 -12.29 8.71
CA GLY A 135 5.87 -12.39 9.62
C GLY A 135 7.19 -11.84 9.07
N VAL A 136 7.19 -11.30 7.84
CA VAL A 136 8.36 -10.71 7.20
C VAL A 136 8.32 -9.19 7.28
N VAL A 137 7.17 -8.59 6.93
CA VAL A 137 6.99 -7.13 6.91
C VAL A 137 6.33 -6.62 8.17
N ASP A 138 6.70 -5.42 8.59
CA ASP A 138 6.10 -4.75 9.75
C ASP A 138 4.68 -4.25 9.43
N ALA A 139 4.51 -3.70 8.23
CA ALA A 139 3.23 -3.29 7.68
C ALA A 139 3.07 -3.74 6.23
N CYS A 140 1.83 -3.87 5.75
CA CYS A 140 1.57 -4.20 4.35
C CYS A 140 0.36 -3.46 3.81
N ARG A 141 0.52 -2.88 2.61
CA ARG A 141 -0.59 -2.41 1.78
C ARG A 141 -1.49 -3.60 1.50
N ILE A 142 -2.74 -3.52 1.95
CA ILE A 142 -3.74 -4.58 1.77
C ILE A 142 -4.72 -4.27 0.65
N SER A 143 -4.45 -3.30 -0.21
CA SER A 143 -5.34 -2.93 -1.31
C SER A 143 -4.59 -2.35 -2.52
N CYS A 144 -5.31 -2.20 -3.63
CA CYS A 144 -4.99 -1.28 -4.72
C CYS A 144 -4.82 0.16 -4.21
N ASP A 145 -4.27 1.02 -5.06
CA ASP A 145 -4.17 2.46 -4.77
C ASP A 145 -5.55 3.12 -4.71
N VAL A 146 -5.69 4.15 -3.89
CA VAL A 146 -6.83 5.08 -3.93
C VAL A 146 -6.65 5.99 -5.15
N ASP A 147 -7.67 6.10 -5.99
CA ASP A 147 -7.67 7.03 -7.14
C ASP A 147 -7.98 8.46 -6.68
N LEU A 148 -7.66 9.46 -7.50
CA LEU A 148 -7.99 10.87 -7.28
C LEU A 148 -9.48 11.19 -7.52
N SER A 149 -10.26 10.18 -7.95
CA SER A 149 -11.72 10.21 -8.04
C SER A 149 -12.33 9.06 -7.25
N TYR A 150 -13.33 9.36 -6.43
CA TYR A 150 -14.00 8.37 -5.58
C TYR A 150 -14.63 7.23 -6.40
N GLY A 151 -15.38 7.58 -7.46
CA GLY A 151 -16.08 6.63 -8.32
C GLY A 151 -15.18 5.73 -9.17
N GLY A 152 -13.86 5.98 -9.16
CA GLY A 152 -12.92 5.32 -10.05
C GLY A 152 -13.20 5.60 -11.53
N LYS A 153 -12.66 4.75 -12.40
CA LYS A 153 -12.83 4.86 -13.86
C LYS A 153 -13.84 3.81 -14.35
N PHE A 154 -14.37 4.01 -15.55
CA PHE A 154 -15.39 3.11 -16.14
C PHE A 154 -14.99 1.62 -16.14
N TYR A 155 -13.71 1.30 -16.25
CA TYR A 155 -13.24 -0.09 -16.21
C TYR A 155 -13.22 -0.71 -14.81
N ASN A 156 -13.22 0.09 -13.74
CA ASN A 156 -13.40 -0.41 -12.38
C ASN A 156 -14.83 -0.96 -12.21
N SER A 157 -15.84 -0.31 -12.79
CA SER A 157 -17.23 -0.80 -12.70
C SER A 157 -17.47 -2.09 -13.50
N MET A 158 -16.64 -2.37 -14.51
CA MET A 158 -16.67 -3.63 -15.25
C MET A 158 -16.03 -4.81 -14.50
N SER A 159 -15.44 -4.59 -13.32
CA SER A 159 -14.78 -5.64 -12.52
C SER A 159 -13.73 -6.47 -13.28
N ILE A 160 -13.10 -5.89 -14.31
CA ILE A 160 -12.11 -6.60 -15.16
C ILE A 160 -10.82 -6.82 -14.38
N ASN A 161 -10.41 -5.84 -13.59
CA ASN A 161 -9.25 -5.91 -12.72
C ASN A 161 -9.50 -5.07 -11.46
N ASN A 162 -9.63 -5.75 -10.33
CA ASN A 162 -9.90 -5.11 -9.04
C ASN A 162 -8.65 -4.47 -8.40
N GLU A 163 -7.48 -4.66 -8.99
CA GLU A 163 -6.22 -4.08 -8.53
C GLU A 163 -5.89 -2.73 -9.19
N LEU A 164 -6.77 -2.23 -10.08
CA LEU A 164 -6.66 -0.86 -10.61
C LEU A 164 -6.99 0.18 -9.52
N PRO A 165 -6.38 1.38 -9.55
CA PRO A 165 -6.68 2.43 -8.59
C PRO A 165 -8.18 2.67 -8.45
N SER A 166 -8.67 2.70 -7.21
CA SER A 166 -10.09 2.89 -6.86
C SER A 166 -10.25 3.07 -5.35
N ALA A 167 -10.87 4.18 -4.95
CA ALA A 167 -11.24 4.42 -3.55
C ALA A 167 -12.23 3.36 -3.03
N GLN A 168 -13.19 2.95 -3.87
CA GLN A 168 -14.21 1.95 -3.51
C GLN A 168 -13.59 0.57 -3.28
N ASN A 169 -12.66 0.14 -4.14
CA ASN A 169 -11.95 -1.13 -3.93
C ASN A 169 -11.02 -1.05 -2.71
N ALA A 170 -10.40 0.12 -2.46
CA ALA A 170 -9.63 0.37 -1.24
C ALA A 170 -10.48 0.19 0.02
N ILE A 171 -11.63 0.85 0.10
CA ILE A 171 -12.58 0.71 1.22
C ILE A 171 -12.99 -0.75 1.40
N ASN A 172 -13.39 -1.43 0.32
CA ASN A 172 -13.80 -2.83 0.36
C ASN A 172 -12.66 -3.74 0.87
N ASN A 173 -11.45 -3.60 0.35
CA ASN A 173 -10.32 -4.42 0.75
C ASN A 173 -9.92 -4.18 2.20
N SER A 174 -9.92 -2.92 2.67
CA SER A 174 -9.65 -2.58 4.07
C SER A 174 -10.63 -3.26 5.02
N MET A 175 -11.93 -3.22 4.70
CA MET A 175 -12.95 -3.94 5.48
C MET A 175 -12.72 -5.45 5.50
N PHE A 176 -12.56 -6.09 4.34
CA PHE A 176 -12.56 -7.55 4.26
C PHE A 176 -11.20 -8.21 4.53
N ARG A 177 -10.10 -7.44 4.52
CA ARG A 177 -8.76 -7.89 4.92
C ARG A 177 -8.39 -7.45 6.36
N ARG A 178 -9.33 -6.87 7.11
CA ARG A 178 -9.15 -6.43 8.52
C ARG A 178 -8.58 -7.51 9.45
N HIS A 179 -8.87 -8.78 9.19
CA HIS A 179 -8.44 -9.91 10.03
C HIS A 179 -6.93 -10.16 9.99
N LEU A 180 -6.20 -9.56 9.04
CA LEU A 180 -4.75 -9.62 8.95
C LEU A 180 -4.06 -8.66 9.93
N ASN A 181 -4.73 -7.56 10.29
CA ASN A 181 -4.14 -6.49 11.11
C ASN A 181 -3.73 -7.02 12.48
N GLY A 182 -2.48 -6.77 12.87
CA GLY A 182 -1.91 -7.20 14.15
C GLY A 182 -1.76 -8.73 14.28
N ARG A 183 -2.00 -9.49 13.21
CA ARG A 183 -1.82 -10.96 13.17
C ARG A 183 -0.76 -11.37 12.16
N ALA A 184 -0.85 -10.85 10.95
CA ALA A 184 0.12 -11.12 9.89
C ALA A 184 1.18 -10.01 9.81
N PHE A 185 0.72 -8.76 9.93
CA PHE A 185 1.45 -7.49 9.87
C PHE A 185 0.50 -6.37 10.29
N LEU A 186 0.94 -5.11 10.28
CA LEU A 186 0.06 -3.95 10.41
C LEU A 186 -0.59 -3.61 9.07
N ASN A 187 -1.91 -3.41 9.06
CA ASN A 187 -2.61 -3.06 7.82
C ASN A 187 -2.33 -1.61 7.42
N ASP A 188 -1.95 -1.43 6.15
CA ASP A 188 -1.94 -0.14 5.47
C ASP A 188 -3.11 -0.11 4.45
N PRO A 189 -4.17 0.68 4.72
CA PRO A 189 -5.34 0.82 3.85
C PRO A 189 -5.11 1.78 2.68
N ASP A 190 -3.88 2.27 2.49
CA ASP A 190 -3.48 3.40 1.64
C ASP A 190 -3.83 4.77 2.24
N VAL A 191 -3.49 5.82 1.50
CA VAL A 191 -3.71 7.22 1.90
C VAL A 191 -5.20 7.58 1.96
N PHE A 192 -5.52 8.59 2.77
CA PHE A 192 -6.75 9.37 2.61
C PHE A 192 -6.41 10.81 2.22
N PHE A 193 -7.40 11.54 1.72
CA PHE A 193 -7.24 12.91 1.25
C PHE A 193 -8.15 13.85 2.03
N LEU A 194 -7.65 15.02 2.35
CA LEU A 194 -8.41 16.13 2.92
C LEU A 194 -8.38 17.37 2.01
N ARG A 195 -7.30 17.57 1.23
CA ARG A 195 -7.16 18.72 0.30
C ARG A 195 -8.28 18.84 -0.73
N ASP A 196 -8.60 20.05 -1.17
CA ASP A 196 -9.66 20.32 -2.17
C ASP A 196 -9.18 20.51 -3.61
N HIS A 197 -7.88 20.61 -3.86
CA HIS A 197 -7.32 20.81 -5.20
C HIS A 197 -6.84 19.49 -5.79
N ASN A 198 -6.78 19.36 -7.13
CA ASN A 198 -6.26 18.17 -7.85
C ASN A 198 -6.89 16.81 -7.49
N LEU A 199 -8.17 16.79 -7.11
CA LEU A 199 -8.99 15.59 -6.91
C LEU A 199 -10.48 15.93 -7.08
N THR A 200 -11.35 14.91 -7.12
CA THR A 200 -12.81 15.12 -7.33
C THR A 200 -13.68 14.51 -6.22
N PHE A 201 -13.13 14.33 -5.02
CA PHE A 201 -13.89 13.83 -3.88
C PHE A 201 -14.79 14.92 -3.31
N THR A 202 -16.00 14.54 -2.88
CA THR A 202 -16.79 15.36 -1.97
C THR A 202 -16.23 15.29 -0.55
N TRP A 203 -16.59 16.25 0.30
CA TRP A 203 -16.21 16.22 1.71
C TRP A 203 -16.66 14.93 2.41
N GLU A 204 -17.91 14.51 2.19
CA GLU A 204 -18.46 13.27 2.75
C GLU A 204 -17.65 12.03 2.34
N GLN A 205 -17.20 11.95 1.08
CA GLN A 205 -16.36 10.85 0.60
C GLN A 205 -14.98 10.83 1.27
N LYS A 206 -14.41 12.01 1.56
CA LYS A 206 -13.14 12.14 2.30
C LYS A 206 -13.30 11.67 3.73
N LEU A 207 -14.35 12.11 4.42
CA LEU A 207 -14.67 11.68 5.79
C LEU A 207 -14.87 10.16 5.87
N LEU A 208 -15.60 9.60 4.91
CA LEU A 208 -15.80 8.14 4.83
C LEU A 208 -14.46 7.41 4.66
N LEU A 209 -13.62 7.83 3.70
CA LEU A 209 -12.33 7.19 3.48
C LEU A 209 -11.43 7.30 4.71
N ALA A 210 -11.35 8.47 5.34
CA ALA A 210 -10.60 8.70 6.57
C ALA A 210 -11.10 7.79 7.72
N LYS A 211 -12.41 7.70 7.94
CA LYS A 211 -12.99 6.85 8.99
C LYS A 211 -12.76 5.37 8.72
N ILE A 212 -12.88 4.91 7.47
CA ILE A 212 -12.57 3.52 7.09
C ILE A 212 -11.09 3.22 7.35
N ASN A 213 -10.19 4.13 6.99
CA ASN A 213 -8.76 3.95 7.23
C ASN A 213 -8.46 3.90 8.73
N ASN A 214 -9.05 4.79 9.54
CA ASN A 214 -8.94 4.77 11.01
C ASN A 214 -9.45 3.46 11.63
N LEU A 215 -10.59 2.93 11.18
CA LEU A 215 -11.20 1.72 11.74
C LEU A 215 -10.46 0.42 11.38
N PHE A 216 -9.86 0.33 10.19
CA PHE A 216 -9.31 -0.93 9.65
C PHE A 216 -7.81 -0.90 9.36
N GLY A 217 -7.21 0.28 9.34
CA GLY A 217 -5.78 0.50 9.22
C GLY A 217 -5.09 0.51 10.58
N ARG A 218 -3.76 0.42 10.53
CA ARG A 218 -2.89 0.65 11.69
C ARG A 218 -1.73 1.57 11.36
N VAL A 219 -1.31 1.58 10.10
CA VAL A 219 -0.49 2.64 9.54
C VAL A 219 -1.41 3.53 8.71
N LEU A 220 -1.39 4.83 8.98
CA LEU A 220 -2.24 5.82 8.33
C LEU A 220 -1.37 6.86 7.63
N PHE A 221 -1.78 7.26 6.43
CA PHE A 221 -1.05 8.21 5.63
C PHE A 221 -2.00 9.24 5.02
N VAL A 222 -1.50 10.47 4.86
CA VAL A 222 -2.05 11.47 3.95
C VAL A 222 -1.03 11.74 2.85
N SER A 223 -1.50 12.11 1.66
CA SER A 223 -0.65 12.50 0.53
C SER A 223 -0.99 13.91 0.06
N ASP A 224 -1.22 14.79 1.02
CA ASP A 224 -1.51 16.21 0.83
C ASP A 224 -0.39 17.05 1.44
N ASP A 225 -0.33 18.33 1.06
CA ASP A 225 0.44 19.31 1.83
C ASP A 225 -0.36 19.71 3.08
N ALA A 226 0.02 19.16 4.22
CA ALA A 226 -0.63 19.47 5.49
C ALA A 226 -0.47 20.93 5.92
N GLY A 227 0.47 21.68 5.33
CA GLY A 227 0.63 23.11 5.56
C GLY A 227 -0.49 23.96 4.94
N GLU A 228 -1.26 23.40 4.01
CA GLU A 228 -2.38 24.07 3.35
C GLU A 228 -3.74 23.77 4.01
N TYR A 229 -3.78 22.92 5.04
CA TYR A 229 -5.04 22.53 5.68
C TYR A 229 -5.69 23.69 6.45
N SER A 230 -6.99 23.84 6.20
CA SER A 230 -7.92 24.62 7.02
C SER A 230 -8.11 23.99 8.41
N GLU A 231 -8.76 24.72 9.31
CA GLU A 231 -9.06 24.23 10.67
C GLU A 231 -9.89 22.95 10.65
N ALA A 232 -10.88 22.86 9.75
CA ALA A 232 -11.73 21.68 9.60
C ALA A 232 -10.93 20.45 9.12
N GLU A 233 -10.04 20.62 8.14
CA GLU A 233 -9.15 19.55 7.67
C GLU A 233 -8.19 19.11 8.79
N LEU A 234 -7.62 20.05 9.55
CA LEU A 234 -6.75 19.73 10.69
C LEU A 234 -7.49 18.99 11.81
N GLU A 235 -8.76 19.31 12.06
CA GLU A 235 -9.57 18.60 13.05
C GLU A 235 -9.79 17.14 12.63
N VAL A 236 -10.24 16.91 11.39
CA VAL A 236 -10.42 15.57 10.84
C VAL A 236 -9.11 14.79 10.82
N LEU A 237 -7.99 15.44 10.46
CA LEU A 237 -6.67 14.84 10.50
C LEU A 237 -6.34 14.34 11.91
N LYS A 238 -6.45 15.20 12.92
CA LYS A 238 -6.15 14.87 14.32
C LYS A 238 -7.06 13.79 14.87
N GLU A 239 -8.35 13.80 14.51
CA GLU A 239 -9.29 12.75 14.89
C GLU A 239 -8.92 11.41 14.25
N THR A 240 -8.62 11.42 12.95
CA THR A 240 -8.29 10.21 12.18
C THR A 240 -6.98 9.57 12.66
N PHE A 241 -5.97 10.37 13.00
CA PHE A 241 -4.69 9.91 13.52
C PHE A 241 -4.71 9.59 15.02
N ARG A 242 -5.77 9.96 15.75
CA ARG A 242 -5.90 9.58 17.16
C ARG A 242 -5.93 8.06 17.23
N GLU A 243 -5.16 7.51 18.18
CA GLU A 243 -5.20 6.08 18.43
C GLU A 243 -6.64 5.66 18.75
N SER A 244 -7.20 4.82 17.89
CA SER A 244 -8.56 4.32 18.05
C SER A 244 -8.53 3.09 18.95
N ASP A 245 -9.38 3.08 19.97
CA ASP A 245 -9.71 1.89 20.76
C ASP A 245 -10.80 1.04 20.10
N ALA A 246 -11.12 1.34 18.82
CA ALA A 246 -12.24 0.74 18.13
C ALA A 246 -12.11 -0.79 18.03
N LYS A 247 -13.14 -1.48 18.50
CA LYS A 247 -13.29 -2.93 18.35
C LYS A 247 -14.41 -3.22 17.36
N ILE A 248 -14.04 -3.70 16.18
CA ILE A 248 -15.00 -4.12 15.16
C ILE A 248 -15.76 -5.37 15.66
N LEU A 249 -17.08 -5.27 15.71
CA LEU A 249 -17.99 -6.35 16.08
C LEU A 249 -18.50 -7.08 14.85
N ASP A 250 -18.92 -6.33 13.82
CA ASP A 250 -19.49 -6.89 12.59
C ASP A 250 -19.26 -5.96 11.39
N VAL A 251 -19.14 -6.57 10.21
CA VAL A 251 -19.10 -5.86 8.92
C VAL A 251 -19.95 -6.66 7.94
N LYS A 252 -21.04 -6.06 7.46
CA LYS A 252 -22.01 -6.74 6.58
C LYS A 252 -22.45 -5.87 5.41
N CYS A 253 -22.73 -6.54 4.29
CA CYS A 253 -23.48 -5.96 3.18
C CYS A 253 -24.96 -5.97 3.54
N VAL A 254 -25.66 -4.87 3.29
CA VAL A 254 -27.11 -4.73 3.52
C VAL A 254 -27.82 -4.80 2.19
N GLY A 255 -28.69 -5.80 2.01
CA GLY A 255 -29.35 -6.05 0.74
C GLY A 255 -28.43 -6.68 -0.30
N ALA A 256 -28.64 -6.38 -1.59
CA ALA A 256 -27.82 -6.93 -2.65
C ALA A 256 -26.48 -6.19 -2.73
N ARG A 257 -25.40 -6.90 -3.05
CA ARG A 257 -24.07 -6.29 -3.22
C ARG A 257 -24.06 -5.18 -4.28
N ALA A 258 -24.93 -5.29 -5.29
CA ALA A 258 -25.10 -4.29 -6.34
C ALA A 258 -25.67 -2.95 -5.83
N ASP A 259 -26.29 -2.93 -4.65
CA ASP A 259 -26.81 -1.71 -4.03
C ASP A 259 -25.70 -0.93 -3.30
N GLY A 260 -24.62 -1.61 -2.91
CA GLY A 260 -23.44 -1.01 -2.30
C GLY A 260 -23.61 -0.56 -0.85
N ASN A 261 -24.68 -0.97 -0.16
CA ASN A 261 -24.93 -0.57 1.22
C ASN A 261 -24.17 -1.47 2.21
N TYR A 262 -23.49 -0.87 3.19
CA TYR A 262 -22.73 -1.57 4.22
C TYR A 262 -23.03 -1.03 5.61
N GLU A 263 -22.99 -1.94 6.58
CA GLU A 263 -23.03 -1.64 8.00
C GLU A 263 -21.76 -2.16 8.68
N ILE A 264 -21.13 -1.29 9.48
CA ILE A 264 -20.04 -1.64 10.38
C ILE A 264 -20.49 -1.36 11.81
N LYS A 265 -20.55 -2.42 12.62
CA LYS A 265 -20.79 -2.31 14.06
C LYS A 265 -19.46 -2.37 14.79
N PHE A 266 -19.22 -1.44 15.69
CA PHE A 266 -17.97 -1.36 16.44
C PHE A 266 -18.19 -0.71 17.80
N ILE A 267 -17.32 -1.01 18.75
CA ILE A 267 -17.24 -0.30 20.03
C ILE A 267 -16.13 0.72 19.92
N GLU A 268 -16.33 1.97 20.32
CA GLU A 268 -15.30 3.01 20.37
C GLU A 268 -15.60 3.92 21.56
N ASN A 269 -14.58 4.20 22.39
CA ASN A 269 -14.72 4.88 23.69
C ASN A 269 -15.75 4.21 24.63
N GLY A 270 -15.86 2.88 24.57
CA GLY A 270 -16.79 2.10 25.39
C GLY A 270 -18.26 2.11 24.93
N GLU A 271 -18.59 2.81 23.84
CA GLU A 271 -19.94 2.87 23.28
C GLU A 271 -20.08 2.05 22.00
N GLU A 272 -21.20 1.34 21.83
CA GLU A 272 -21.52 0.67 20.57
C GLU A 272 -21.98 1.71 19.53
N LYS A 273 -21.32 1.72 18.38
CA LYS A 273 -21.57 2.61 17.26
C LYS A 273 -21.90 1.81 16.00
N LEU A 274 -22.65 2.45 15.10
CA LEU A 274 -23.01 1.93 13.79
C LEU A 274 -22.59 2.94 12.72
N LEU A 275 -21.69 2.52 11.83
CA LEU A 275 -21.41 3.23 10.58
C LEU A 275 -22.22 2.56 9.47
N TYR A 276 -23.15 3.31 8.90
CA TYR A 276 -23.91 2.93 7.71
C TYR A 276 -23.44 3.80 6.54
N PHE A 277 -23.12 3.18 5.41
CA PHE A 277 -22.70 3.93 4.22
C PHE A 277 -23.02 3.19 2.93
N ASN A 278 -23.06 3.95 1.83
CA ASN A 278 -23.13 3.44 0.47
C ASN A 278 -21.75 3.55 -0.20
N LEU A 279 -21.17 2.41 -0.55
CA LEU A 279 -19.85 2.31 -1.17
C LEU A 279 -19.77 3.07 -2.50
N PHE A 280 -20.83 3.10 -3.31
CA PHE A 280 -20.78 3.70 -4.64
C PHE A 280 -20.91 5.22 -4.64
N THR A 281 -21.75 5.76 -3.76
CA THR A 281 -21.94 7.22 -3.67
C THR A 281 -20.99 7.87 -2.66
N GLY A 282 -20.55 7.12 -1.65
CA GLY A 282 -19.84 7.64 -0.49
C GLY A 282 -20.76 8.22 0.59
N ALA A 283 -22.09 8.17 0.38
CA ALA A 283 -23.05 8.68 1.35
C ALA A 283 -22.96 7.88 2.66
N SER A 284 -22.92 8.55 3.80
CA SER A 284 -22.75 7.90 5.11
C SER A 284 -23.47 8.63 6.23
N ASN A 285 -23.60 7.98 7.39
CA ASN A 285 -24.12 8.61 8.60
C ASN A 285 -23.03 9.26 9.46
N ILE A 286 -21.84 9.53 8.90
CA ILE A 286 -20.79 10.30 9.58
C ILE A 286 -21.27 11.75 9.65
N LEU A 287 -21.38 12.29 10.85
CA LEU A 287 -21.74 13.69 11.05
C LEU A 287 -20.64 14.57 10.46
N GLU A 288 -21.00 15.55 9.63
CA GLU A 288 -20.07 16.57 9.17
C GLU A 288 -19.56 17.34 10.39
N VAL A 289 -18.26 17.26 10.66
CA VAL A 289 -17.57 18.26 11.48
C VAL A 289 -17.63 19.56 10.66
N ARG A 290 -18.36 20.57 11.17
CA ARG A 290 -18.52 21.89 10.53
C ARG A 290 -17.95 22.97 11.42
#